data_AF-A0A670I7W5-F1
#
_entry.id   AF-A0A670I7W5-F1
#
_cell.length_a   1.000
_cell.length_b   1.000
_cell.length_c   1.000
_cell.angle_alpha   90.00
_cell.angle_beta   90.00
_cell.angle_gamma   90.00
#
_symmetry.space_group_name_H-M   'P 1'
#
loop_
_entity.id
_entity.type
_entity.pdbx_description
1 polymer ?
#
loop_
_entity_poly.entity_id
_entity_poly.type
_entity_poly.pdbx_seq_one_letter_code
_entity_poly.pdbx_strand_id
1 'polypeptide(L)'
;MMDVPSIKDFQWKTLAPLPSRRVYCSLVEAGGQVYAIGGCDDNGVPMDCFEVYSPEANQWNSLPPMPTARAGVAVATLGKRIMVIGGVGANQTPLKIVEMYNIDEGKWKKRNSLREASMGISVTAKDYRIYAAGGMGGDLRPHNYMQHYDMLKDIWVSLATMPTPRYAATSFLRGTKIYVLGGRQSKYAVNAFEVFDIETRSWTKFPNIPSKRAFSSFVCAENNIFSLGGLRQGRLYRQPKFMKNVDVFDIEQGGWMKIERSFFLKKRRADFISGYLKGRIVVAGGLGNQPTVLESAEAFHPGKNKWESLPPMPTPRCACSNIVVKNCLLAVGGVNQGLSDAVEALCVSDS
;
A
#
# COMPACT_ATOMS: atom_id res chain seq x y z
N MET A 1 -16.24 -24.95 2.99
CA MET A 1 -15.00 -24.37 2.43
C MET A 1 -15.40 -23.72 1.12
N MET A 2 -15.21 -22.41 0.96
CA MET A 2 -15.39 -21.80 -0.36
C MET A 2 -14.30 -22.35 -1.29
N ASP A 3 -14.67 -22.81 -2.48
CA ASP A 3 -13.71 -23.31 -3.45
C ASP A 3 -12.74 -22.19 -3.85
N VAL A 4 -11.44 -22.49 -3.76
CA VAL A 4 -10.39 -21.56 -4.21
C VAL A 4 -10.49 -21.46 -5.75
N PRO A 5 -10.69 -20.26 -6.33
CA PRO A 5 -10.92 -20.08 -7.76
C PRO A 5 -9.82 -20.70 -8.60
N SER A 6 -10.12 -21.19 -9.79
CA SER A 6 -9.15 -21.60 -10.80
C SER A 6 -8.51 -20.39 -11.47
N ILE A 7 -7.37 -20.59 -12.15
CA ILE A 7 -6.73 -19.52 -12.94
C ILE A 7 -7.61 -18.99 -14.07
N LYS A 8 -8.59 -19.78 -14.53
CA LYS A 8 -9.52 -19.41 -15.61
C LYS A 8 -10.57 -18.39 -15.14
N ASP A 9 -10.78 -18.28 -13.83
CA ASP A 9 -11.78 -17.38 -13.23
C ASP A 9 -11.23 -15.95 -13.07
N PHE A 10 -9.91 -15.78 -13.25
CA PHE A 10 -9.24 -14.49 -13.19
C PHE A 10 -9.28 -13.81 -14.56
N GLN A 11 -9.87 -12.62 -14.61
CA GLN A 11 -9.95 -11.83 -15.83
C GLN A 11 -9.60 -10.38 -15.57
N TRP A 12 -8.80 -9.81 -16.47
CA TRP A 12 -8.53 -8.38 -16.49
C TRP A 12 -9.70 -7.63 -17.11
N LYS A 13 -10.03 -6.49 -16.52
CA LYS A 13 -10.96 -5.51 -17.07
C LYS A 13 -10.23 -4.18 -17.21
N THR A 14 -10.25 -3.61 -18.41
CA THR A 14 -9.87 -2.22 -18.62
C THR A 14 -11.02 -1.35 -18.17
N LEU A 15 -10.75 -0.43 -17.24
CA LEU A 15 -11.73 0.48 -16.67
C LEU A 15 -11.53 1.88 -17.25
N ALA A 16 -12.44 2.82 -16.93
CA ALA A 16 -12.25 4.21 -17.33
C ALA A 16 -10.88 4.74 -16.88
N PRO A 17 -10.14 5.43 -17.77
CA PRO A 17 -8.83 5.95 -17.46
C PRO A 17 -8.91 7.04 -16.39
N LEU A 18 -7.83 7.16 -15.62
CA LEU A 18 -7.66 8.17 -14.60
C LEU A 18 -7.62 9.55 -15.27
N PRO A 19 -8.50 10.51 -14.93
CA PRO A 19 -8.58 11.79 -15.63
C PRO A 19 -7.27 12.58 -15.60
N SER A 20 -6.57 12.55 -14.47
CA SER A 20 -5.26 13.18 -14.30
C SER A 20 -4.15 12.13 -14.17
N ARG A 21 -3.36 11.90 -15.23
CA ARG A 21 -2.23 10.95 -15.17
C ARG A 21 -1.24 11.33 -14.07
N ARG A 22 -0.92 10.38 -13.17
CA ARG A 22 -0.10 10.64 -11.98
C ARG A 22 0.53 9.38 -11.39
N VAL A 23 1.58 9.57 -10.59
CA VAL A 23 2.21 8.54 -9.75
C VAL A 23 2.18 8.95 -8.27
N TYR A 24 2.40 8.02 -7.35
CA TYR A 24 2.40 8.27 -5.90
C TYR A 24 1.08 8.87 -5.35
N CYS A 25 -0.02 8.70 -6.08
CA CYS A 25 -1.35 8.94 -5.55
C CYS A 25 -1.69 7.91 -4.47
N SER A 26 -2.61 8.23 -3.59
CA SER A 26 -3.13 7.26 -2.62
C SER A 26 -4.54 6.84 -3.00
N LEU A 27 -4.85 5.57 -2.78
CA LEU A 27 -6.19 5.01 -3.00
C LEU A 27 -6.84 4.71 -1.67
N VAL A 28 -8.14 4.97 -1.58
CA VAL A 28 -8.97 4.49 -0.46
C VAL A 28 -10.36 4.14 -0.96
N GLU A 29 -10.97 3.12 -0.35
CA GLU A 29 -12.35 2.75 -0.60
C GLU A 29 -13.24 3.37 0.48
N ALA A 30 -14.34 3.99 0.05
CA ALA A 30 -15.40 4.46 0.94
C ALA A 30 -16.76 4.37 0.25
N GLY A 31 -17.72 3.73 0.90
CA GLY A 31 -19.10 3.67 0.42
C GLY A 31 -19.25 2.99 -0.95
N GLY A 32 -18.42 1.98 -1.24
CA GLY A 32 -18.42 1.25 -2.51
C GLY A 32 -17.69 1.94 -3.66
N GLN A 33 -17.07 3.09 -3.40
CA GLN A 33 -16.36 3.90 -4.40
C GLN A 33 -14.87 3.98 -4.08
N VAL A 34 -14.05 4.21 -5.10
CA VAL A 34 -12.58 4.32 -4.96
C VAL A 34 -12.16 5.75 -5.19
N TYR A 35 -11.45 6.33 -4.22
CA TYR A 35 -10.93 7.68 -4.30
C TYR A 35 -9.45 7.66 -4.60
N ALA A 36 -9.02 8.43 -5.60
CA ALA A 36 -7.62 8.63 -5.96
C ALA A 36 -7.18 10.04 -5.60
N ILE A 37 -6.20 10.12 -4.68
CA ILE A 37 -5.89 11.33 -3.92
C ILE A 37 -4.44 11.77 -4.16
N GLY A 38 -4.27 13.00 -4.63
CA GLY A 38 -2.96 13.62 -4.85
C GLY A 38 -2.09 12.82 -5.80
N GLY A 39 -0.78 12.92 -5.61
CA GLY A 39 0.24 12.29 -6.47
C GLY A 39 1.13 13.34 -7.14
N CYS A 40 1.92 12.92 -8.12
CA CYS A 40 2.80 13.77 -8.92
C CYS A 40 2.47 13.65 -10.40
N ASP A 41 2.54 14.77 -11.11
CA ASP A 41 2.48 14.85 -12.57
C ASP A 41 3.82 14.42 -13.22
N ASP A 42 3.91 14.53 -14.55
CA ASP A 42 5.11 14.15 -15.31
C ASP A 42 6.36 14.97 -14.97
N ASN A 43 6.16 16.18 -14.43
CA ASN A 43 7.24 17.06 -14.02
C ASN A 43 7.66 16.81 -12.55
N GLY A 44 7.03 15.83 -11.89
CA GLY A 44 7.25 15.55 -10.48
C GLY A 44 6.61 16.58 -9.55
N VAL A 45 5.70 17.42 -10.06
CA VAL A 45 5.00 18.44 -9.27
C VAL A 45 3.86 17.77 -8.51
N PRO A 46 3.82 17.89 -7.16
CA PRO A 46 2.71 17.37 -6.38
C PRO A 46 1.37 18.01 -6.77
N MET A 47 0.33 17.20 -6.85
CA MET A 47 -1.01 17.59 -7.31
C MET A 47 -2.02 17.62 -6.17
N ASP A 48 -3.08 18.41 -6.31
CA ASP A 48 -4.23 18.48 -5.41
C ASP A 48 -5.45 17.68 -5.93
N CYS A 49 -5.29 16.98 -7.06
CA CYS A 49 -6.33 16.18 -7.69
C CYS A 49 -7.00 15.24 -6.67
N PHE A 50 -8.33 15.29 -6.65
CA PHE A 50 -9.17 14.42 -5.86
C PHE A 50 -10.31 13.91 -6.74
N GLU A 51 -10.24 12.63 -7.08
CA GLU A 51 -11.13 12.01 -8.06
C GLU A 51 -11.74 10.75 -7.46
N VAL A 52 -13.01 10.49 -7.79
CA VAL A 52 -13.74 9.30 -7.35
C VAL A 52 -14.15 8.45 -8.54
N TYR A 53 -13.88 7.16 -8.44
CA TYR A 53 -14.32 6.15 -9.39
C TYR A 53 -15.59 5.48 -8.87
N SER A 54 -16.62 5.49 -9.71
CA SER A 54 -17.84 4.69 -9.52
C SER A 54 -17.70 3.37 -10.28
N PRO A 55 -17.59 2.22 -9.58
CA PRO A 55 -17.50 0.92 -10.23
C PRO A 55 -18.76 0.55 -11.02
N GLU A 56 -19.93 1.07 -10.61
CA GLU A 56 -21.22 0.79 -11.28
C GLU A 56 -21.33 1.52 -12.62
N ALA A 57 -20.91 2.78 -12.67
CA ALA A 57 -20.91 3.57 -13.91
C ALA A 57 -19.66 3.36 -14.76
N ASN A 58 -18.64 2.69 -14.22
CA ASN A 58 -17.28 2.66 -14.78
C ASN A 58 -16.81 4.06 -15.19
N GLN A 59 -16.89 5.02 -14.28
CA GLN A 59 -16.59 6.42 -14.58
C GLN A 59 -15.86 7.09 -13.41
N TRP A 60 -14.90 7.95 -13.76
CA TRP A 60 -14.26 8.87 -12.83
C TRP A 60 -14.97 10.22 -12.82
N ASN A 61 -15.12 10.80 -11.64
CA ASN A 61 -15.60 12.16 -11.45
C ASN A 61 -14.58 12.95 -10.65
N SER A 62 -14.28 14.16 -11.10
CA SER A 62 -13.48 15.11 -10.32
C SER A 62 -14.33 15.66 -9.18
N LEU A 63 -13.77 15.67 -7.98
CA LEU A 63 -14.36 16.27 -6.79
C LEU A 63 -13.65 17.59 -6.47
N PRO A 64 -14.18 18.40 -5.52
CA PRO A 64 -13.45 19.55 -5.03
C PRO A 64 -12.01 19.16 -4.63
N PRO A 65 -10.98 19.84 -5.16
CA PRO A 65 -9.59 19.42 -4.97
C PRO A 65 -9.17 19.52 -3.50
N MET A 66 -8.11 18.81 -3.14
CA MET A 66 -7.49 18.97 -1.83
C MET A 66 -7.06 20.43 -1.63
N PRO A 67 -7.22 21.03 -0.44
CA PRO A 67 -6.76 22.41 -0.21
C PRO A 67 -5.23 22.57 -0.33
N THR A 68 -4.46 21.47 -0.19
CA THR A 68 -3.01 21.47 -0.36
C THR A 68 -2.58 20.37 -1.33
N ALA A 69 -1.89 20.75 -2.41
CA ALA A 69 -1.31 19.82 -3.39
C ALA A 69 -0.15 18.99 -2.82
N ARG A 70 -0.26 17.65 -2.86
CA ARG A 70 0.65 16.73 -2.16
C ARG A 70 0.73 15.35 -2.82
N ALA A 71 1.91 14.73 -2.72
CA ALA A 71 2.17 13.37 -3.17
C ALA A 71 2.53 12.43 -2.00
N GLY A 72 2.30 11.12 -2.17
CA GLY A 72 2.67 10.11 -1.17
C GLY A 72 2.04 10.35 0.19
N VAL A 73 0.80 10.84 0.20
CA VAL A 73 0.03 11.11 1.41
C VAL A 73 -0.35 9.81 2.12
N ALA A 74 -0.53 9.85 3.44
CA ALA A 74 -1.19 8.76 4.14
C ALA A 74 -2.71 9.01 4.12
N VAL A 75 -3.51 7.99 3.81
CA VAL A 75 -4.97 8.09 3.73
C VAL A 75 -5.65 7.04 4.58
N ALA A 76 -6.71 7.43 5.28
CA ALA A 76 -7.60 6.52 5.99
C ALA A 76 -9.05 6.98 5.88
N THR A 77 -9.98 6.02 5.91
CA THR A 77 -11.42 6.25 5.96
C THR A 77 -11.98 5.99 7.35
N LEU A 78 -12.90 6.86 7.76
CA LEU A 78 -13.66 6.75 9.00
C LEU A 78 -15.12 7.07 8.73
N GLY A 79 -15.91 6.03 8.48
CA GLY A 79 -17.27 6.17 7.99
C GLY A 79 -17.27 6.94 6.65
N LYS A 80 -18.06 8.02 6.57
CA LYS A 80 -18.17 8.87 5.38
C LYS A 80 -17.14 10.01 5.31
N ARG A 81 -15.97 9.80 5.91
CA ARG A 81 -14.91 10.79 5.97
C ARG A 81 -13.59 10.19 5.49
N ILE A 82 -12.88 10.92 4.65
CA ILE A 82 -11.56 10.56 4.14
C ILE A 82 -10.55 11.53 4.74
N MET A 83 -9.59 11.03 5.50
CA MET A 83 -8.53 11.84 6.09
C MET A 83 -7.22 11.66 5.33
N VAL A 84 -6.57 12.77 5.02
CA VAL A 84 -5.29 12.87 4.31
C VAL A 84 -4.26 13.47 5.24
N ILE A 85 -3.18 12.74 5.50
CA ILE A 85 -2.19 13.02 6.53
C ILE A 85 -0.80 13.12 5.90
N GLY A 86 -0.09 14.21 6.18
CA GLY A 86 1.31 14.39 5.79
C GLY A 86 1.54 14.39 4.28
N GLY A 87 2.58 13.70 3.82
CA GLY A 87 2.98 13.66 2.41
C GLY A 87 3.99 14.75 2.04
N VAL A 88 4.30 14.87 0.75
CA VAL A 88 5.30 15.80 0.21
C VAL A 88 4.59 16.90 -0.58
N GLY A 89 4.84 18.16 -0.23
CA GLY A 89 4.25 19.34 -0.90
C GLY A 89 5.10 19.89 -2.04
N ALA A 90 4.63 20.97 -2.67
CA ALA A 90 5.25 21.59 -3.85
C ALA A 90 6.76 21.88 -3.72
N ASN A 91 7.22 22.23 -2.51
CA ASN A 91 8.64 22.50 -2.22
C ASN A 91 9.49 21.21 -2.03
N GLN A 92 8.95 20.04 -2.38
CA GLN A 92 9.59 18.73 -2.21
C GLN A 92 9.94 18.41 -0.75
N THR A 93 9.20 18.98 0.19
CA THR A 93 9.41 18.80 1.63
C THR A 93 8.22 18.09 2.27
N PRO A 94 8.45 17.26 3.32
CA PRO A 94 7.38 16.68 4.11
C PRO A 94 6.48 17.74 4.72
N LEU A 95 5.20 17.43 4.90
CA LEU A 95 4.22 18.34 5.49
C LEU A 95 3.63 17.77 6.79
N LYS A 96 3.18 18.67 7.67
CA LYS A 96 2.44 18.32 8.90
C LYS A 96 0.93 18.39 8.74
N ILE A 97 0.46 18.76 7.55
CA ILE A 97 -0.93 19.11 7.28
C ILE A 97 -1.82 17.87 7.35
N VAL A 98 -2.98 18.03 7.98
CA VAL A 98 -4.05 17.03 8.03
C VAL A 98 -5.32 17.69 7.49
N GLU A 99 -5.91 17.08 6.47
CA GLU A 99 -7.12 17.55 5.81
C GLU A 99 -8.12 16.41 5.76
N MET A 100 -9.40 16.72 5.89
CA MET A 100 -10.45 15.71 5.88
C MET A 100 -11.60 16.12 4.98
N TYR A 101 -11.97 15.23 4.08
CA TYR A 101 -13.13 15.37 3.22
C TYR A 101 -14.35 14.71 3.86
N ASN A 102 -15.47 15.43 3.92
CA ASN A 102 -16.77 14.86 4.24
C ASN A 102 -17.50 14.52 2.93
N ILE A 103 -17.81 13.23 2.73
CA ILE A 103 -18.44 12.74 1.50
C ILE A 103 -19.86 13.29 1.33
N ASP A 104 -20.63 13.41 2.41
CA ASP A 104 -22.02 13.90 2.34
C ASP A 104 -22.08 15.42 2.09
N GLU A 105 -21.17 16.18 2.70
CA GLU A 105 -21.11 17.65 2.52
C GLU A 105 -20.39 18.06 1.23
N GLY A 106 -19.61 17.15 0.63
CA GLY A 106 -18.76 17.45 -0.51
C GLY A 106 -17.64 18.43 -0.20
N LYS A 107 -17.17 18.53 1.05
CA LYS A 107 -16.28 19.61 1.52
C LYS A 107 -15.07 19.11 2.28
N TRP A 108 -13.94 19.78 2.04
CA TRP A 108 -12.71 19.65 2.81
C TRP A 108 -12.75 20.54 4.05
N LYS A 109 -12.18 20.04 5.15
CA LYS A 109 -11.91 20.79 6.37
C LYS A 109 -10.49 20.51 6.84
N LYS A 110 -9.75 21.55 7.22
CA LYS A 110 -8.46 21.41 7.89
C LYS A 110 -8.67 20.85 9.29
N ARG A 111 -7.76 19.96 9.71
CA ARG A 111 -7.75 19.34 11.04
C ARG A 111 -6.46 19.63 11.78
N ASN A 112 -6.42 19.28 13.06
CA ASN A 112 -5.20 19.44 13.84
C ASN A 112 -4.04 18.70 13.17
N SER A 113 -2.97 19.47 12.99
CA SER A 113 -1.78 19.04 12.25
C SER A 113 -0.97 18.04 13.07
N LEU A 114 -0.13 17.26 12.38
CA LEU A 114 0.92 16.48 13.02
C LEU A 114 1.84 17.42 13.82
N ARG A 115 2.47 16.87 14.87
CA ARG A 115 3.48 17.60 15.66
C ARG A 115 4.65 18.04 14.79
N GLU A 116 5.12 17.13 13.94
CA GLU A 116 6.24 17.31 13.04
C GLU A 116 5.83 16.91 11.63
N ALA A 117 6.41 17.57 10.63
CA ALA A 117 6.15 17.27 9.24
C ALA A 117 6.67 15.87 8.89
N SER A 118 5.89 15.09 8.14
CA SER A 118 6.28 13.71 7.87
C SER A 118 5.71 13.14 6.56
N MET A 119 6.55 12.41 5.85
CA MET A 119 6.21 11.63 4.64
C MET A 119 6.34 10.14 4.92
N GLY A 120 5.65 9.30 4.13
CA GLY A 120 5.74 7.84 4.25
C GLY A 120 5.22 7.31 5.60
N ILE A 121 4.21 7.96 6.17
CA ILE A 121 3.51 7.51 7.37
C ILE A 121 2.67 6.29 7.00
N SER A 122 2.64 5.26 7.85
CA SER A 122 1.72 4.14 7.73
C SER A 122 0.48 4.42 8.57
N VAL A 123 -0.73 4.17 8.03
CA VAL A 123 -1.98 4.46 8.73
C VAL A 123 -2.94 3.27 8.74
N THR A 124 -3.64 3.10 9.86
CA THR A 124 -4.78 2.18 10.02
C THR A 124 -5.91 2.89 10.77
N ALA A 125 -7.13 2.37 10.69
CA ALA A 125 -8.30 2.98 11.32
C ALA A 125 -9.09 1.95 12.15
N LYS A 126 -9.50 2.32 13.37
CA LYS A 126 -10.36 1.52 14.27
C LYS A 126 -11.14 2.44 15.20
N ASP A 127 -12.43 2.17 15.43
CA ASP A 127 -13.29 2.84 16.41
C ASP A 127 -13.18 4.38 16.41
N TYR A 128 -13.38 5.00 15.25
CA TYR A 128 -13.27 6.47 15.07
C TYR A 128 -11.88 7.06 15.35
N ARG A 129 -10.85 6.23 15.40
CA ARG A 129 -9.46 6.65 15.53
C ARG A 129 -8.66 6.24 14.31
N ILE A 130 -7.75 7.12 13.90
CA ILE A 130 -6.72 6.79 12.91
C ILE A 130 -5.40 6.67 13.65
N TYR A 131 -4.72 5.55 13.48
CA TYR A 131 -3.41 5.28 14.05
C TYR A 131 -2.35 5.54 12.99
N ALA A 132 -1.41 6.42 13.29
CA ALA A 132 -0.30 6.80 12.44
C ALA A 132 1.01 6.27 13.03
N ALA A 133 1.75 5.53 12.21
CA ALA A 133 2.99 4.88 12.60
C ALA A 133 4.16 5.32 11.69
N GLY A 134 5.23 5.80 12.31
CA GLY A 134 6.49 6.13 11.66
C GLY A 134 6.44 7.39 10.79
N GLY A 135 7.12 7.32 9.65
CA GLY A 135 7.31 8.42 8.73
C GLY A 135 8.74 9.00 8.79
N MET A 136 9.01 9.99 7.96
CA MET A 136 10.33 10.66 7.88
C MET A 136 10.16 12.17 7.78
N GLY A 137 10.91 12.91 8.60
CA GLY A 137 10.93 14.37 8.61
C GLY A 137 11.76 14.98 7.47
N GLY A 138 11.76 16.32 7.39
CA GLY A 138 12.56 17.07 6.40
C GLY A 138 14.07 16.99 6.65
N ASP A 139 14.48 16.57 7.84
CA ASP A 139 15.88 16.30 8.22
C ASP A 139 16.35 14.90 7.79
N LEU A 140 15.53 14.17 7.01
CA LEU A 140 15.75 12.81 6.54
C LEU A 140 15.86 11.76 7.67
N ARG A 141 15.43 12.10 8.89
CA ARG A 141 15.43 11.16 10.01
C ARG A 141 14.14 10.36 10.01
N PRO A 142 14.21 9.02 10.02
CA PRO A 142 13.03 8.18 10.20
C PRO A 142 12.52 8.34 11.63
N HIS A 143 11.22 8.51 11.77
CA HIS A 143 10.54 8.64 13.06
C HIS A 143 10.13 7.27 13.59
N ASN A 144 10.05 7.16 14.92
CA ASN A 144 9.43 6.03 15.61
C ASN A 144 8.09 6.38 16.26
N TYR A 145 7.46 7.48 15.81
CA TYR A 145 6.21 7.93 16.39
C TYR A 145 5.10 6.89 16.17
N MET A 146 4.32 6.68 17.22
CA MET A 146 3.03 6.00 17.17
C MET A 146 2.04 6.94 17.80
N GLN A 147 1.02 7.31 17.05
CA GLN A 147 0.04 8.31 17.47
C GLN A 147 -1.33 7.86 17.01
N HIS A 148 -2.38 8.26 17.71
CA HIS A 148 -3.73 8.20 17.16
C HIS A 148 -4.38 9.56 17.11
N TYR A 149 -5.18 9.78 16.09
CA TYR A 149 -6.06 10.92 15.98
C TYR A 149 -7.43 10.56 16.55
N ASP A 150 -7.88 11.30 17.56
CA ASP A 150 -9.23 11.19 18.09
C ASP A 150 -10.14 12.19 17.35
N MET A 151 -11.05 11.65 16.53
CA MET A 151 -11.92 12.44 15.66
C MET A 151 -12.90 13.35 16.39
N LEU A 152 -13.35 12.95 17.58
CA LEU A 152 -14.36 13.70 18.32
C LEU A 152 -13.75 14.93 18.97
N LYS A 153 -12.49 14.82 19.38
CA LYS A 153 -11.73 15.87 20.06
C LYS A 153 -10.86 16.70 19.12
N ASP A 154 -10.65 16.23 17.89
CA ASP A 154 -9.71 16.83 16.92
C ASP A 154 -8.31 16.94 17.52
N ILE A 155 -7.77 15.86 18.11
CA ILE A 155 -6.43 15.87 18.72
C ILE A 155 -5.62 14.65 18.32
N TRP A 156 -4.30 14.85 18.26
CA TRP A 156 -3.33 13.76 18.19
C TRP A 156 -2.89 13.36 19.60
N VAL A 157 -2.97 12.08 19.89
CA VAL A 157 -2.53 11.48 21.15
C VAL A 157 -1.33 10.60 20.88
N SER A 158 -0.21 10.89 21.54
CA SER A 158 0.99 10.07 21.48
C SER A 158 0.77 8.75 22.22
N LEU A 159 1.23 7.66 21.61
CA LEU A 159 1.23 6.32 22.16
C LEU A 159 2.68 5.86 22.41
N ALA A 160 2.85 4.64 22.94
CA ALA A 160 4.17 4.03 23.06
C ALA A 160 4.86 3.98 21.68
N THR A 161 6.09 4.46 21.58
CA THR A 161 6.80 4.60 20.30
C THR A 161 7.16 3.27 19.69
N MET A 162 7.25 3.23 18.36
CA MET A 162 7.73 2.05 17.63
C MET A 162 9.14 1.69 18.11
N PRO A 163 9.45 0.40 18.31
CA PRO A 163 10.79 0.01 18.70
C PRO A 163 11.87 0.30 17.64
N THR A 164 11.51 0.32 16.34
CA THR A 164 12.44 0.65 15.26
C THR A 164 11.94 1.87 14.46
N PRO A 165 12.65 3.02 14.44
CA PRO A 165 12.26 4.17 13.62
C PRO A 165 12.26 3.84 12.12
N ARG A 166 11.19 4.15 11.39
CA ARG A 166 11.06 3.81 9.95
C ARG A 166 9.99 4.61 9.24
N TYR A 167 10.14 4.75 7.93
CA TYR A 167 9.13 5.30 7.03
C TYR A 167 8.81 4.32 5.89
N ALA A 168 7.72 4.58 5.16
CA ALA A 168 7.22 3.71 4.08
C ALA A 168 7.01 2.25 4.54
N ALA A 169 6.63 2.06 5.80
CA ALA A 169 6.26 0.75 6.34
C ALA A 169 4.84 0.38 5.91
N THR A 170 4.58 -0.91 5.74
CA THR A 170 3.23 -1.41 5.53
C THR A 170 2.61 -1.75 6.87
N SER A 171 1.37 -1.35 7.10
CA SER A 171 0.62 -1.74 8.28
C SER A 171 -0.75 -2.31 7.93
N PHE A 172 -1.23 -3.21 8.78
CA PHE A 172 -2.58 -3.76 8.72
C PHE A 172 -3.13 -3.95 10.12
N LEU A 173 -4.45 -3.78 10.23
CA LEU A 173 -5.19 -3.97 11.46
C LEU A 173 -5.85 -5.35 11.46
N ARG A 174 -5.71 -6.10 12.55
CA ARG A 174 -6.47 -7.32 12.81
C ARG A 174 -6.91 -7.34 14.28
N GLY A 175 -8.21 -7.29 14.51
CA GLY A 175 -8.76 -7.13 15.86
C GLY A 175 -8.25 -5.85 16.52
N THR A 176 -7.48 -6.00 17.60
CA THR A 176 -6.87 -4.89 18.36
C THR A 176 -5.41 -4.63 17.98
N LYS A 177 -4.86 -5.44 17.06
CA LYS A 177 -3.43 -5.45 16.77
C LYS A 177 -3.13 -4.75 15.43
N ILE A 178 -2.23 -3.79 15.49
CA ILE A 178 -1.66 -3.10 14.33
C ILE A 178 -0.29 -3.71 14.05
N TYR A 179 -0.20 -4.46 12.97
CA TYR A 179 1.04 -5.06 12.52
C TYR A 179 1.78 -4.07 11.64
N VAL A 180 3.07 -3.85 11.87
CA VAL A 180 3.90 -2.89 11.12
C VAL A 180 5.15 -3.58 10.59
N LEU A 181 5.26 -3.68 9.27
CA LEU A 181 6.28 -4.48 8.58
C LEU A 181 7.16 -3.64 7.67
N GLY A 182 8.45 -3.99 7.67
CA GLY A 182 9.39 -3.53 6.67
C GLY A 182 9.69 -2.04 6.78
N GLY A 183 9.52 -1.31 5.67
CA GLY A 183 9.84 0.11 5.59
C GLY A 183 11.33 0.38 5.35
N ARG A 184 11.74 1.62 5.67
CA ARG A 184 13.05 2.15 5.33
C ARG A 184 13.63 3.01 6.44
N GLN A 185 14.96 3.02 6.50
CA GLN A 185 15.78 3.96 7.26
C GLN A 185 16.76 4.59 6.26
N SER A 186 16.51 5.86 5.93
CA SER A 186 17.23 6.58 4.87
C SER A 186 17.24 5.75 3.56
N LYS A 187 18.42 5.45 3.00
CA LYS A 187 18.53 4.66 1.77
C LYS A 187 18.36 3.15 1.95
N TYR A 188 18.25 2.63 3.17
CA TYR A 188 18.25 1.20 3.43
C TYR A 188 16.85 0.66 3.75
N ALA A 189 16.52 -0.49 3.17
CA ALA A 189 15.34 -1.25 3.59
C ALA A 189 15.45 -1.64 5.07
N VAL A 190 14.33 -1.85 5.74
CA VAL A 190 14.23 -2.37 7.11
C VAL A 190 13.51 -3.71 7.05
N ASN A 191 13.90 -4.66 7.90
CA ASN A 191 13.25 -5.98 8.00
C ASN A 191 12.59 -6.20 9.37
N ALA A 192 12.35 -5.12 10.11
CA ALA A 192 11.63 -5.17 11.38
C ALA A 192 10.19 -5.64 11.16
N PHE A 193 9.70 -6.43 12.12
CA PHE A 193 8.31 -6.82 12.21
C PHE A 193 7.84 -6.65 13.66
N GLU A 194 6.96 -5.68 13.86
CA GLU A 194 6.54 -5.24 15.19
C GLU A 194 5.03 -5.06 15.19
N VAL A 195 4.39 -5.42 16.30
CA VAL A 195 2.93 -5.37 16.45
C VAL A 195 2.60 -4.50 17.64
N PHE A 196 1.74 -3.52 17.45
CA PHE A 196 1.18 -2.71 18.52
C PHE A 196 -0.20 -3.22 18.89
N ASP A 197 -0.42 -3.51 20.16
CA ASP A 197 -1.74 -3.87 20.67
C ASP A 197 -2.41 -2.60 21.23
N ILE A 198 -3.58 -2.26 20.69
CA ILE A 198 -4.34 -1.06 21.06
C ILE A 198 -4.85 -1.14 22.50
N GLU A 199 -5.18 -2.34 23.00
CA GLU A 199 -5.77 -2.52 24.33
C GLU A 199 -4.70 -2.41 25.42
N THR A 200 -3.60 -3.13 25.26
CA THR A 200 -2.49 -3.10 26.23
C THR A 200 -1.55 -1.91 26.03
N ARG A 201 -1.68 -1.21 24.89
CA ARG A 201 -0.84 -0.06 24.48
C ARG A 201 0.65 -0.39 24.45
N SER A 202 0.98 -1.62 24.11
CA SER A 202 2.36 -2.12 24.12
C SER A 202 2.78 -2.69 22.78
N TRP A 203 4.08 -2.67 22.53
CA TRP A 203 4.68 -3.29 21.35
C TRP A 203 5.19 -4.70 21.65
N THR A 204 4.95 -5.61 20.71
CA THR A 204 5.59 -6.92 20.65
C THR A 204 6.50 -6.97 19.42
N LYS A 205 7.76 -7.33 19.61
CA LYS A 205 8.69 -7.61 18.49
C LYS A 205 8.53 -9.06 18.07
N PHE A 206 8.25 -9.26 16.79
CA PHE A 206 8.29 -10.59 16.17
C PHE A 206 9.65 -10.83 15.52
N PRO A 207 9.98 -12.08 15.16
CA PRO A 207 11.17 -12.36 14.37
C PRO A 207 11.23 -11.49 13.11
N ASN A 208 12.41 -10.94 12.82
CA ASN A 208 12.60 -10.08 11.64
C ASN A 208 12.26 -10.81 10.34
N ILE A 209 11.79 -10.04 9.35
CA ILE A 209 11.57 -10.54 7.99
C ILE A 209 12.88 -11.15 7.48
N PRO A 210 12.91 -12.43 7.06
CA PRO A 210 14.15 -13.14 6.74
C PRO A 210 14.99 -12.45 5.66
N SER A 211 14.31 -11.77 4.74
CA SER A 211 14.93 -11.18 3.57
C SER A 211 14.77 -9.65 3.56
N LYS A 212 15.87 -8.94 3.79
CA LYS A 212 15.94 -7.48 3.71
C LYS A 212 15.87 -6.98 2.26
N ARG A 213 14.74 -6.39 1.86
CA ARG A 213 14.45 -5.96 0.47
C ARG A 213 13.71 -4.62 0.44
N ALA A 214 14.05 -3.77 -0.53
CA ALA A 214 13.28 -2.55 -0.84
C ALA A 214 12.18 -2.89 -1.86
N PHE A 215 11.10 -2.10 -1.91
CA PHE A 215 10.03 -2.26 -2.91
C PHE A 215 9.43 -3.69 -2.94
N SER A 216 9.47 -4.39 -1.81
CA SER A 216 8.72 -5.62 -1.59
C SER A 216 7.28 -5.28 -1.26
N SER A 217 6.37 -6.20 -1.56
CA SER A 217 4.97 -6.07 -1.14
C SER A 217 4.67 -6.98 0.05
N PHE A 218 3.73 -6.55 0.89
CA PHE A 218 3.19 -7.34 2.00
C PHE A 218 1.70 -7.56 1.80
N VAL A 219 1.27 -8.83 1.79
CA VAL A 219 -0.15 -9.19 1.64
C VAL A 219 -0.59 -9.98 2.87
N CYS A 220 -1.65 -9.51 3.52
CA CYS A 220 -2.30 -10.22 4.62
C CYS A 220 -3.40 -11.13 4.06
N ALA A 221 -3.29 -12.43 4.33
CA ALA A 221 -4.35 -13.42 4.15
C ALA A 221 -4.96 -13.76 5.53
N GLU A 222 -5.95 -14.65 5.54
CA GLU A 222 -6.69 -15.02 6.76
C GLU A 222 -5.78 -15.36 7.95
N ASN A 223 -4.82 -16.26 7.80
CA ASN A 223 -3.91 -16.67 8.88
C ASN A 223 -2.43 -16.39 8.61
N ASN A 224 -2.10 -15.83 7.45
CA ASN A 224 -0.72 -15.71 6.99
C ASN A 224 -0.41 -14.31 6.46
N ILE A 225 0.82 -13.85 6.67
CA ILE A 225 1.35 -12.63 6.06
C ILE A 225 2.46 -13.01 5.08
N PHE A 226 2.34 -12.56 3.85
CA PHE A 226 3.29 -12.83 2.79
C PHE A 226 4.17 -11.61 2.56
N SER A 227 5.50 -11.78 2.62
CA SER A 227 6.47 -10.82 2.11
C SER A 227 6.95 -11.27 0.73
N LEU A 228 6.65 -10.46 -0.29
CA LEU A 228 6.75 -10.85 -1.69
C LEU A 228 7.81 -10.01 -2.42
N GLY A 229 8.68 -10.69 -3.17
CA GLY A 229 9.57 -10.06 -4.17
C GLY A 229 10.40 -8.92 -3.60
N GLY A 230 10.61 -7.88 -4.40
CA GLY A 230 11.39 -6.70 -4.04
C GLY A 230 12.83 -6.75 -4.53
N LEU A 231 13.53 -5.65 -4.31
CA LEU A 231 14.91 -5.42 -4.70
C LEU A 231 15.84 -5.62 -3.50
N ARG A 232 16.72 -6.62 -3.59
CA ARG A 232 17.84 -6.73 -2.66
C ARG A 232 18.86 -5.67 -3.05
N GLN A 233 19.02 -4.68 -2.19
CA GLN A 233 19.97 -3.60 -2.40
C GLN A 233 21.40 -4.14 -2.47
N GLY A 234 22.20 -3.52 -3.33
CA GLY A 234 23.62 -3.80 -3.43
C GLY A 234 24.37 -3.42 -2.15
N ARG A 235 25.51 -4.06 -1.94
CA ARG A 235 26.57 -3.62 -1.01
C ARG A 235 27.84 -3.42 -1.82
N LEU A 236 28.93 -2.94 -1.21
CA LEU A 236 30.25 -2.88 -1.87
C LEU A 236 30.48 -4.19 -2.66
N TYR A 237 30.73 -4.05 -3.97
CA TYR A 237 30.96 -5.15 -4.93
C TYR A 237 29.77 -6.07 -5.28
N ARG A 238 28.55 -5.81 -4.81
CA ARG A 238 27.35 -6.59 -5.18
C ARG A 238 26.30 -5.71 -5.85
N GLN A 239 25.98 -6.04 -7.09
CA GLN A 239 24.93 -5.37 -7.84
C GLN A 239 23.54 -5.59 -7.19
N PRO A 240 22.63 -4.59 -7.26
CA PRO A 240 21.24 -4.76 -6.90
C PRO A 240 20.62 -5.95 -7.64
N LYS A 241 19.74 -6.70 -6.97
CA LYS A 241 19.14 -7.90 -7.55
C LYS A 241 17.66 -7.96 -7.23
N PHE A 242 16.83 -8.06 -8.28
CA PHE A 242 15.41 -8.35 -8.12
C PHE A 242 15.24 -9.77 -7.56
N MET A 243 14.33 -9.90 -6.60
CA MET A 243 14.12 -11.15 -5.87
C MET A 243 12.79 -11.78 -6.29
N LYS A 244 12.75 -13.10 -6.17
CA LYS A 244 11.51 -13.90 -6.31
C LYS A 244 11.09 -14.53 -4.99
N ASN A 245 11.78 -14.17 -3.91
CA ASN A 245 11.57 -14.73 -2.60
C ASN A 245 10.14 -14.43 -2.12
N VAL A 246 9.59 -15.41 -1.43
CA VAL A 246 8.34 -15.31 -0.69
C VAL A 246 8.66 -15.78 0.71
N ASP A 247 8.42 -14.93 1.69
CA ASP A 247 8.53 -15.29 3.11
C ASP A 247 7.11 -15.28 3.66
N VAL A 248 6.68 -16.36 4.32
CA VAL A 248 5.33 -16.49 4.90
C VAL A 248 5.45 -16.50 6.41
N PHE A 249 4.67 -15.65 7.06
CA PHE A 249 4.57 -15.59 8.50
C PHE A 249 3.21 -16.14 8.92
N ASP A 250 3.23 -17.14 9.81
CA ASP A 250 2.03 -17.72 10.42
C ASP A 250 1.67 -16.88 11.65
N ILE A 251 0.47 -16.30 11.64
CA ILE A 251 0.01 -15.37 12.69
C ILE A 251 -0.26 -16.10 14.00
N GLU A 252 -0.73 -17.36 13.95
CA GLU A 252 -1.07 -18.15 15.14
C GLU A 252 0.18 -18.67 15.83
N GLN A 253 1.15 -19.17 15.06
CA GLN A 253 2.44 -19.64 15.57
C GLN A 253 3.39 -18.50 15.95
N GLY A 254 3.17 -17.30 15.39
CA GLY A 254 4.03 -16.15 15.64
C GLY A 254 5.43 -16.27 15.00
N GLY A 255 5.55 -17.03 13.91
CA GLY A 255 6.84 -17.38 13.30
C GLY A 255 6.86 -17.37 11.78
N TRP A 256 8.05 -17.14 11.20
CA TRP A 256 8.27 -17.32 9.77
C TRP A 256 8.37 -18.81 9.43
N MET A 257 7.59 -19.24 8.45
CA MET A 257 7.58 -20.62 7.98
C MET A 257 8.87 -20.96 7.25
N LYS A 258 9.29 -22.22 7.31
CA LYS A 258 10.40 -22.74 6.49
C LYS A 258 9.91 -22.91 5.05
N ILE A 259 10.35 -22.02 4.16
CA ILE A 259 9.88 -21.98 2.78
C ILE A 259 10.79 -22.78 1.85
N GLU A 260 10.18 -23.69 1.09
CA GLU A 260 10.85 -24.40 0.00
C GLU A 260 10.95 -23.51 -1.26
N ARG A 261 11.93 -23.79 -2.13
CA ARG A 261 12.13 -22.98 -3.37
C ARG A 261 10.92 -22.98 -4.32
N SER A 262 10.04 -23.97 -4.20
CA SER A 262 8.77 -24.11 -4.95
C SER A 262 7.76 -23.00 -4.66
N PHE A 263 7.86 -22.32 -3.51
CA PHE A 263 7.01 -21.19 -3.12
C PHE A 263 7.42 -19.86 -3.74
N PHE A 264 8.57 -19.79 -4.43
CA PHE A 264 9.04 -18.52 -4.97
C PHE A 264 8.24 -18.09 -6.19
N LEU A 265 8.12 -16.78 -6.35
CA LEU A 265 7.52 -16.16 -7.53
C LEU A 265 8.16 -16.73 -8.80
N LYS A 266 7.36 -16.92 -9.84
CA LYS A 266 7.81 -17.33 -11.17
C LYS A 266 8.75 -16.30 -11.79
N LYS A 267 8.45 -15.02 -11.58
CA LYS A 267 9.28 -13.89 -12.04
C LYS A 267 9.87 -13.14 -10.86
N ARG A 268 11.10 -12.64 -11.04
CA ARG A 268 11.69 -11.66 -10.12
C ARG A 268 11.00 -10.33 -10.38
N ARG A 269 10.50 -9.71 -9.32
CA ARG A 269 9.74 -8.47 -9.42
C ARG A 269 9.95 -7.59 -8.20
N ALA A 270 9.92 -6.28 -8.40
CA ALA A 270 9.81 -5.25 -7.36
C ALA A 270 8.83 -4.16 -7.83
N ASP A 271 8.29 -3.36 -6.91
CA ASP A 271 7.42 -2.22 -7.26
C ASP A 271 6.20 -2.63 -8.13
N PHE A 272 5.57 -3.74 -7.74
CA PHE A 272 4.43 -4.39 -8.41
C PHE A 272 3.17 -4.26 -7.56
N ILE A 273 1.99 -4.46 -8.16
CA ILE A 273 0.73 -4.53 -7.40
C ILE A 273 0.55 -5.91 -6.81
N SER A 274 -0.15 -5.99 -5.69
CA SER A 274 -0.50 -7.28 -5.09
C SER A 274 -1.74 -7.20 -4.23
N GLY A 275 -2.46 -8.30 -4.10
CA GLY A 275 -3.63 -8.37 -3.22
C GLY A 275 -3.98 -9.80 -2.85
N TYR A 276 -4.95 -9.93 -1.94
CA TYR A 276 -5.57 -11.20 -1.59
C TYR A 276 -6.97 -11.24 -2.22
N LEU A 277 -7.23 -12.20 -3.10
CA LEU A 277 -8.49 -12.36 -3.84
C LEU A 277 -9.01 -13.79 -3.65
N LYS A 278 -10.17 -13.94 -2.99
CA LYS A 278 -10.88 -15.22 -2.78
C LYS A 278 -9.93 -16.41 -2.47
N GLY A 279 -9.09 -16.30 -1.44
CA GLY A 279 -8.18 -17.38 -1.06
C GLY A 279 -6.80 -17.37 -1.74
N ARG A 280 -6.57 -16.54 -2.75
CA ARG A 280 -5.29 -16.49 -3.48
C ARG A 280 -4.54 -15.19 -3.24
N ILE A 281 -3.22 -15.29 -3.16
CA ILE A 281 -2.31 -14.13 -3.23
C ILE A 281 -2.04 -13.86 -4.69
N VAL A 282 -2.22 -12.63 -5.14
CA VAL A 282 -2.09 -12.23 -6.53
C VAL A 282 -1.04 -11.15 -6.63
N VAL A 283 -0.18 -11.22 -7.66
CA VAL A 283 0.78 -10.17 -8.00
C VAL A 283 0.77 -9.91 -9.51
N ALA A 284 0.95 -8.65 -9.91
CA ALA A 284 1.01 -8.27 -11.31
C ALA A 284 1.91 -7.06 -11.55
N GLY A 285 2.48 -6.96 -12.74
CA GLY A 285 3.33 -5.83 -13.12
C GLY A 285 4.67 -5.77 -12.38
N GLY A 286 5.23 -4.56 -12.36
CA GLY A 286 6.46 -4.20 -11.65
C GLY A 286 7.72 -4.26 -12.51
N LEU A 287 8.86 -4.12 -11.84
CA LEU A 287 10.19 -4.13 -12.45
C LEU A 287 10.87 -5.49 -12.25
N GLY A 288 11.47 -6.02 -13.31
CA GLY A 288 12.22 -7.27 -13.30
C GLY A 288 13.67 -7.08 -13.74
N ASN A 289 14.33 -8.18 -14.10
CA ASN A 289 15.68 -8.12 -14.69
C ASN A 289 15.64 -7.66 -16.17
N GLN A 290 14.46 -7.59 -16.76
CA GLN A 290 14.23 -7.15 -18.13
C GLN A 290 14.41 -5.62 -18.24
N PRO A 291 14.77 -5.11 -19.43
CA PRO A 291 14.88 -3.67 -19.64
C PRO A 291 13.52 -2.95 -19.61
N THR A 292 12.43 -3.68 -19.80
CA THR A 292 11.06 -3.17 -19.76
C THR A 292 10.35 -3.60 -18.48
N VAL A 293 9.30 -2.85 -18.12
CA VAL A 293 8.34 -3.22 -17.09
C VAL A 293 7.70 -4.58 -17.40
N LEU A 294 7.33 -5.31 -16.35
CA LEU A 294 6.66 -6.59 -16.44
C LEU A 294 5.18 -6.40 -16.74
N GLU A 295 4.63 -7.28 -17.58
CA GLU A 295 3.18 -7.45 -17.76
C GLU A 295 2.66 -8.69 -17.01
N SER A 296 3.57 -9.58 -16.60
CA SER A 296 3.20 -10.89 -16.07
C SER A 296 2.43 -10.78 -14.75
N ALA A 297 1.30 -11.49 -14.68
CA ALA A 297 0.55 -11.73 -13.46
C ALA A 297 0.68 -13.19 -13.02
N GLU A 298 0.70 -13.41 -11.71
CA GLU A 298 0.76 -14.74 -11.11
C GLU A 298 -0.02 -14.78 -9.80
N ALA A 299 -0.57 -15.94 -9.47
CA ALA A 299 -1.32 -16.15 -8.23
C ALA A 299 -0.86 -17.40 -7.49
N PHE A 300 -0.71 -17.27 -6.18
CA PHE A 300 -0.40 -18.38 -5.29
C PHE A 300 -1.66 -19.13 -4.92
N HIS A 301 -1.64 -20.45 -5.16
CA HIS A 301 -2.70 -21.36 -4.73
C HIS A 301 -2.29 -22.00 -3.40
N PRO A 302 -2.99 -21.74 -2.28
CA PRO A 302 -2.60 -22.26 -0.96
C PRO A 302 -2.65 -23.80 -0.90
N GLY A 303 -3.74 -24.43 -1.36
CA GLY A 303 -3.87 -25.89 -1.36
C GLY A 303 -2.87 -26.65 -2.23
N LYS A 304 -2.46 -26.10 -3.37
CA LYS A 304 -1.42 -26.69 -4.24
C LYS A 304 0.00 -26.26 -3.87
N ASN A 305 0.12 -25.28 -2.99
CA ASN A 305 1.38 -24.68 -2.60
C ASN A 305 2.26 -24.24 -3.79
N LYS A 306 1.66 -23.54 -4.76
CA LYS A 306 2.32 -23.22 -6.04
C LYS A 306 1.82 -21.91 -6.62
N TRP A 307 2.74 -21.18 -7.28
CA TRP A 307 2.40 -20.05 -8.13
C TRP A 307 1.95 -20.51 -9.52
N GLU A 308 0.75 -20.11 -9.91
CA GLU A 308 0.17 -20.34 -11.23
C GLU A 308 0.19 -19.03 -12.03
N SER A 309 0.38 -19.13 -13.36
CA SER A 309 0.41 -17.91 -14.20
C SER A 309 -1.03 -17.46 -14.44
N LEU A 310 -1.27 -16.16 -14.38
CA LEU A 310 -2.54 -15.55 -14.74
C LEU A 310 -2.41 -14.86 -16.11
N PRO A 311 -3.54 -14.47 -16.74
CA PRO A 311 -3.51 -13.59 -17.91
C PRO A 311 -2.65 -12.33 -17.64
N PRO A 312 -1.85 -11.86 -18.60
CA PRO A 312 -0.98 -10.70 -18.42
C PRO A 312 -1.81 -9.43 -18.18
N MET A 313 -1.23 -8.50 -17.42
CA MET A 313 -1.75 -7.15 -17.24
C MET A 313 -1.81 -6.44 -18.62
N PRO A 314 -2.97 -5.88 -19.02
CA PRO A 314 -3.14 -5.33 -20.37
C PRO A 314 -2.13 -4.22 -20.70
N THR A 315 -1.86 -3.32 -19.76
CA THR A 315 -0.82 -2.29 -19.89
C THR A 315 0.34 -2.61 -18.95
N PRO A 316 1.52 -2.99 -19.45
CA PRO A 316 2.68 -3.29 -18.60
C PRO A 316 3.16 -2.02 -17.85
N ARG A 317 3.32 -2.09 -16.52
CA ARG A 317 3.73 -0.93 -15.68
C ARG A 317 4.21 -1.29 -14.27
N CYS A 318 4.91 -0.36 -13.63
CA CYS A 318 5.30 -0.40 -12.21
C CYS A 318 4.79 0.84 -11.46
N ALA A 319 5.13 0.99 -10.17
CA ALA A 319 4.76 2.12 -9.33
C ALA A 319 3.25 2.43 -9.27
N CYS A 320 2.41 1.44 -9.55
CA CYS A 320 0.97 1.63 -9.54
C CYS A 320 0.46 1.73 -8.11
N SER A 321 -0.52 2.60 -7.92
CA SER A 321 -1.32 2.52 -6.71
C SER A 321 -2.29 1.36 -6.87
N ASN A 322 -2.50 0.59 -5.81
CA ASN A 322 -3.40 -0.56 -5.86
C ASN A 322 -4.24 -0.68 -4.60
N ILE A 323 -5.43 -1.25 -4.78
CA ILE A 323 -6.40 -1.51 -3.72
C ILE A 323 -7.23 -2.73 -4.11
N VAL A 324 -7.60 -3.53 -3.12
CA VAL A 324 -8.58 -4.61 -3.31
C VAL A 324 -9.96 -4.09 -2.95
N VAL A 325 -10.90 -4.21 -3.88
CA VAL A 325 -12.31 -3.82 -3.68
C VAL A 325 -13.19 -4.97 -4.13
N LYS A 326 -14.04 -5.46 -3.22
CA LYS A 326 -14.83 -6.68 -3.42
C LYS A 326 -13.90 -7.83 -3.85
N ASN A 327 -14.07 -8.36 -5.07
CA ASN A 327 -13.31 -9.47 -5.62
C ASN A 327 -12.31 -9.04 -6.72
N CYS A 328 -11.91 -7.78 -6.73
CA CYS A 328 -11.03 -7.20 -7.75
C CYS A 328 -9.81 -6.51 -7.14
N LEU A 329 -8.63 -6.78 -7.69
CA LEU A 329 -7.41 -6.00 -7.44
C LEU A 329 -7.30 -4.91 -8.51
N LEU A 330 -7.47 -3.65 -8.09
CA LEU A 330 -7.38 -2.49 -8.97
C LEU A 330 -5.94 -2.00 -9.03
N ALA A 331 -5.51 -1.62 -10.24
CA ALA A 331 -4.22 -1.03 -10.54
C ALA A 331 -4.45 0.32 -11.21
N VAL A 332 -4.11 1.41 -10.51
CA VAL A 332 -4.39 2.79 -10.93
C VAL A 332 -3.08 3.51 -11.21
N GLY A 333 -2.99 4.08 -12.42
CA GLY A 333 -1.83 4.84 -12.87
C GLY A 333 -0.56 4.02 -12.91
N GLY A 334 0.56 4.62 -12.53
CA GLY A 334 1.89 4.00 -12.53
C GLY A 334 2.76 4.48 -13.69
N VAL A 335 3.87 3.77 -13.93
CA VAL A 335 4.93 4.21 -14.83
C VAL A 335 5.31 3.11 -15.82
N ASN A 336 5.50 3.51 -17.08
CA ASN A 336 6.20 2.73 -18.11
C ASN A 336 7.22 3.64 -18.83
N GLN A 337 6.99 4.01 -20.09
CA GLN A 337 7.80 5.03 -20.81
C GLN A 337 7.49 6.47 -20.36
N GLY A 338 6.43 6.64 -19.58
CA GLY A 338 5.96 7.87 -18.95
C GLY A 338 4.89 7.52 -17.92
N LEU A 339 4.23 8.53 -17.35
CA LEU A 339 3.09 8.29 -16.47
C LEU A 339 1.93 7.71 -17.27
N SER A 340 1.24 6.74 -16.67
CA SER A 340 0.05 6.12 -17.23
C SER A 340 -1.20 6.64 -16.53
N ASP A 341 -2.27 6.81 -17.29
CA ASP A 341 -3.64 6.99 -16.82
C ASP A 341 -4.41 5.67 -16.76
N ALA A 342 -3.78 4.54 -17.11
CA ALA A 342 -4.45 3.25 -17.18
C ALA A 342 -5.02 2.84 -15.81
N VAL A 343 -6.28 2.41 -15.84
CA VAL A 343 -6.97 1.80 -14.71
C VAL A 343 -7.43 0.43 -15.12
N GLU A 344 -6.95 -0.59 -14.44
CA GLU A 344 -7.26 -1.98 -14.75
C GLU A 344 -7.57 -2.75 -13.48
N ALA A 345 -8.52 -3.66 -13.55
CA ALA A 345 -8.90 -4.51 -12.44
C ALA A 345 -8.72 -5.97 -12.82
N LEU A 346 -7.97 -6.71 -12.00
CA LEU A 346 -7.94 -8.18 -12.07
C LEU A 346 -9.03 -8.70 -11.13
N CYS A 347 -10.11 -9.20 -11.72
CA CYS A 347 -11.28 -9.67 -10.99
C CYS A 347 -11.40 -11.19 -11.04
N VAL A 348 -11.99 -11.76 -10.01
CA VAL A 348 -12.45 -13.16 -10.01
C VAL A 348 -13.96 -13.17 -10.26
N SER A 349 -14.43 -14.01 -11.19
CA SER A 349 -15.86 -14.23 -11.39
C SER A 349 -16.53 -14.69 -10.09
N ASP A 350 -17.78 -14.25 -9.91
CA ASP A 350 -18.67 -14.87 -8.93
C ASP A 350 -19.24 -16.13 -9.60
N SER A 351 -18.74 -17.28 -9.16
CA SER A 351 -19.20 -18.60 -9.58
C SER A 351 -20.61 -18.88 -9.07
#